data_AF-A0A671TB66-F1
#
_entry.id   AF-A0A671TB66-F1
#
_cell.length_a   1.000
_cell.length_b   1.000
_cell.length_c   1.000
_cell.angle_alpha   90.00
_cell.angle_beta   90.00
_cell.angle_gamma   90.00
#
_symmetry.space_group_name_H-M   'P 1'
#
loop_
_entity.id
_entity.type
_entity.pdbx_description
1 polymer ?
#
loop_
_entity_poly.entity_id
_entity_poly.type
_entity_poly.pdbx_seq_one_letter_code
_entity_poly.pdbx_strand_id
1 'polypeptide(L)'
;SHKNRQLIVIIEPWASNLCSDVLICSKCGTLPPESCFFSLICSTGSFMVMVIVLLRYAHVIEKHQNCVLNTASLSTGWICAAGLIMVGNFQVDNAKVLHYVGAGVAFPTSMLLVCLQSALTYRLAKTQGEYNVGHLRLFMTLLAFVALVLSGVFFVQESFVLQHASAIFEWVFCLIIMLFYGTFAFEFAGISSDTMMVLARGQSLQSVSRDHKIESLAGASQHQPESLSIL
;
A
#
# COMPACT_ATOMS: atom_id res chain seq x y z
N SER A 1 55.33 0.78 -2.68
CA SER A 1 54.83 -0.27 -3.60
C SER A 1 54.36 -1.56 -2.90
N HIS A 2 55.00 -2.03 -1.81
CA HIS A 2 54.58 -3.26 -1.11
C HIS A 2 53.48 -3.11 -0.03
N LYS A 3 53.29 -1.92 0.57
CA LYS A 3 52.27 -1.69 1.61
C LYS A 3 50.82 -1.63 1.08
N ASN A 4 50.60 -1.14 -0.15
CA ASN A 4 49.27 -1.09 -0.77
C ASN A 4 48.78 -2.46 -1.26
N ARG A 5 49.69 -3.41 -1.53
CA ARG A 5 49.32 -4.76 -1.99
C ARG A 5 48.80 -5.64 -0.84
N GLN A 6 49.24 -5.38 0.39
CA GLN A 6 48.77 -6.07 1.60
C GLN A 6 47.38 -5.58 2.05
N LEU A 7 47.07 -4.29 1.86
CA LEU A 7 45.73 -3.76 2.17
C LEU A 7 44.66 -4.37 1.24
N ILE A 8 44.98 -4.55 -0.05
CA ILE A 8 44.07 -5.16 -1.03
C ILE A 8 43.73 -6.61 -0.64
N VAL A 9 44.71 -7.40 -0.18
CA VAL A 9 44.50 -8.81 0.22
C VAL A 9 43.68 -8.97 1.51
N ILE A 10 43.62 -7.95 2.37
CA ILE A 10 42.83 -7.97 3.61
C ILE A 10 41.39 -7.49 3.38
N ILE A 11 41.19 -6.60 2.41
CA ILE A 11 39.87 -6.03 2.08
C ILE A 11 39.11 -6.94 1.11
N GLU A 12 39.79 -7.64 0.20
CA GLU A 12 39.18 -8.56 -0.77
C GLU A 12 38.26 -9.62 -0.13
N PRO A 13 38.62 -10.32 0.98
CA PRO A 13 37.74 -11.29 1.64
C PRO A 13 36.53 -10.64 2.33
N TRP A 14 36.67 -9.40 2.83
CA TRP A 14 35.59 -8.67 3.47
C TRP A 14 34.64 -8.06 2.43
N ALA A 15 35.16 -7.58 1.30
CA ALA A 15 34.39 -7.11 0.17
C ALA A 15 33.68 -8.28 -0.55
N SER A 16 34.31 -9.45 -0.65
CA SER A 16 33.68 -10.66 -1.19
C SER A 16 32.62 -11.22 -0.25
N ASN A 17 32.78 -11.12 1.07
CA ASN A 17 31.75 -11.54 2.03
C ASN A 17 30.59 -10.54 2.10
N LEU A 18 30.84 -9.23 2.05
CA LEU A 18 29.79 -8.22 1.96
C LEU A 18 29.04 -8.30 0.61
N CYS A 19 29.76 -8.59 -0.47
CA CYS A 19 29.18 -8.86 -1.78
C CYS A 19 28.44 -10.20 -1.77
N SER A 20 28.87 -11.21 -1.04
CA SER A 20 28.15 -12.47 -0.86
C SER A 20 26.87 -12.30 -0.05
N ASP A 21 26.85 -11.45 0.97
CA ASP A 21 25.64 -11.15 1.77
C ASP A 21 24.62 -10.32 0.98
N VAL A 22 25.07 -9.48 0.04
CA VAL A 22 24.20 -8.75 -0.91
C VAL A 22 23.79 -9.65 -2.10
N LEU A 23 24.69 -10.52 -2.56
CA LEU A 23 24.43 -11.55 -3.58
C LEU A 23 23.48 -12.62 -3.05
N ILE A 24 23.44 -12.85 -1.74
CA ILE A 24 22.40 -13.63 -1.08
C ILE A 24 21.06 -12.97 -1.35
N CYS A 25 20.88 -11.64 -1.27
CA CYS A 25 19.61 -11.00 -1.62
C CYS A 25 19.22 -11.16 -3.11
N SER A 26 20.20 -11.19 -4.04
CA SER A 26 19.95 -11.41 -5.49
C SER A 26 19.75 -12.88 -5.86
N LYS A 27 20.24 -13.83 -5.06
CA LYS A 27 20.00 -15.28 -5.21
C LYS A 27 18.86 -15.76 -4.29
N CYS A 28 18.43 -14.96 -3.32
CA CYS A 28 17.47 -15.31 -2.26
C CYS A 28 16.01 -15.45 -2.74
N GLY A 29 15.76 -15.64 -4.03
CA GLY A 29 14.40 -15.82 -4.54
C GLY A 29 14.26 -17.04 -5.42
N THR A 30 15.30 -17.85 -5.53
CA THR A 30 15.41 -18.87 -6.60
C THR A 30 15.15 -20.27 -6.11
N LEU A 31 15.31 -20.54 -4.82
CA LEU A 31 15.02 -21.84 -4.21
C LEU A 31 13.99 -21.71 -3.08
N PRO A 32 13.26 -22.76 -2.71
CA PRO A 32 12.49 -22.75 -1.47
C PRO A 32 13.42 -22.67 -0.25
N PRO A 33 13.09 -21.95 0.84
CA PRO A 33 11.78 -21.33 1.17
C PRO A 33 11.61 -19.86 0.72
N GLU A 34 12.71 -19.21 0.38
CA GLU A 34 12.81 -17.77 0.09
C GLU A 34 11.98 -17.36 -1.15
N SER A 35 11.92 -18.21 -2.16
CA SER A 35 11.11 -18.00 -3.35
C SER A 35 9.60 -18.07 -3.07
N CYS A 36 9.21 -18.85 -2.04
CA CYS A 36 7.83 -18.93 -1.58
C CYS A 36 7.43 -17.64 -0.84
N PHE A 37 8.33 -17.06 -0.05
CA PHE A 37 8.09 -15.75 0.56
C PHE A 37 7.92 -14.66 -0.48
N PHE A 38 8.77 -14.64 -1.52
CA PHE A 38 8.64 -13.68 -2.62
C PHE A 38 7.27 -13.80 -3.31
N SER A 39 6.88 -15.02 -3.70
CA SER A 39 5.57 -15.28 -4.31
C SER A 39 4.41 -14.86 -3.41
N LEU A 40 4.50 -15.15 -2.11
CA LEU A 40 3.49 -14.76 -1.13
C LEU A 40 3.38 -13.23 -1.04
N ILE A 41 4.49 -12.52 -0.92
CA ILE A 41 4.52 -11.05 -0.86
C ILE A 41 3.89 -10.45 -2.13
N CYS A 42 4.29 -10.92 -3.32
CA CYS A 42 3.74 -10.44 -4.58
C CYS A 42 2.24 -10.75 -4.72
N SER A 43 1.79 -11.92 -4.29
CA SER A 43 0.39 -12.33 -4.36
C SER A 43 -0.49 -11.56 -3.37
N THR A 44 -0.01 -11.38 -2.13
CA THR A 44 -0.66 -10.51 -1.14
C THR A 44 -0.68 -9.06 -1.61
N GLY A 45 0.41 -8.56 -2.18
CA GLY A 45 0.51 -7.22 -2.77
C GLY A 45 -0.50 -7.03 -3.90
N SER A 46 -0.63 -8.00 -4.81
CA SER A 46 -1.63 -8.00 -5.88
C SER A 46 -3.05 -7.89 -5.33
N PHE A 47 -3.41 -8.71 -4.34
CA PHE A 47 -4.72 -8.65 -3.68
C PHE A 47 -4.96 -7.29 -3.00
N MET A 48 -3.95 -6.75 -2.30
CA MET A 48 -4.04 -5.45 -1.64
C MET A 48 -4.25 -4.32 -2.64
N VAL A 49 -3.49 -4.29 -3.75
CA VAL A 49 -3.67 -3.31 -4.83
C VAL A 49 -5.10 -3.36 -5.35
N MET A 50 -5.61 -4.55 -5.64
CA MET A 50 -6.97 -4.76 -6.13
C MET A 50 -8.03 -4.18 -5.19
N VAL A 51 -7.93 -4.48 -3.89
CA VAL A 51 -8.85 -3.94 -2.87
C VAL A 51 -8.74 -2.42 -2.78
N ILE A 52 -7.52 -1.88 -2.71
CA ILE A 52 -7.28 -0.44 -2.59
C ILE A 52 -7.86 0.32 -3.80
N VAL A 53 -7.60 -0.15 -5.03
CA VAL A 53 -8.09 0.54 -6.23
C VAL A 53 -9.61 0.45 -6.35
N LEU A 54 -10.24 -0.64 -5.91
CA LEU A 54 -11.70 -0.76 -5.87
C LEU A 54 -12.33 0.20 -4.86
N LEU A 55 -11.81 0.22 -3.62
CA LEU A 55 -12.28 1.13 -2.57
C LEU A 55 -12.08 2.59 -2.99
N ARG A 56 -10.93 2.90 -3.58
CA ARG A 56 -10.63 4.25 -4.05
C ARG A 56 -11.52 4.65 -5.21
N TYR A 57 -11.80 3.73 -6.13
CA TYR A 57 -12.73 3.95 -7.23
C TYR A 57 -14.14 4.31 -6.74
N ALA A 58 -14.65 3.55 -5.76
CA ALA A 58 -15.93 3.84 -5.12
C ALA A 58 -15.94 5.22 -4.42
N HIS A 59 -14.90 5.52 -3.63
CA HIS A 59 -14.77 6.80 -2.93
C HIS A 59 -14.75 8.01 -3.88
N VAL A 60 -14.11 7.89 -5.05
CA VAL A 60 -14.05 8.98 -6.05
C VAL A 60 -15.42 9.19 -6.73
N ILE A 61 -16.17 8.11 -7.00
CA ILE A 61 -17.52 8.21 -7.58
C ILE A 61 -18.47 8.95 -6.63
N GLU A 62 -18.43 8.65 -5.33
CA GLU A 62 -19.27 9.31 -4.32
C GLU A 62 -19.03 10.83 -4.29
N LYS A 63 -17.83 11.30 -4.61
CA LYS A 63 -17.50 12.73 -4.68
C LYS A 63 -17.78 13.39 -6.04
N HIS A 64 -18.46 12.71 -6.98
CA HIS A 64 -18.82 13.20 -8.32
C HIS A 64 -17.66 13.81 -9.12
N GLN A 65 -16.44 13.26 -9.01
CA GLN A 65 -15.25 13.74 -9.72
C GLN A 65 -14.90 12.84 -10.92
N ASN A 66 -14.37 13.47 -11.98
CA ASN A 66 -13.96 12.92 -13.29
C ASN A 66 -13.83 11.38 -13.40
N CYS A 67 -14.72 10.78 -14.19
CA CYS A 67 -14.77 9.33 -14.46
C CYS A 67 -13.51 8.78 -15.15
N VAL A 68 -12.86 9.56 -16.03
CA VAL A 68 -11.74 9.05 -16.85
C VAL A 68 -10.52 8.70 -16.01
N LEU A 69 -10.08 9.59 -15.12
CA LEU A 69 -8.90 9.36 -14.28
C LEU A 69 -9.13 8.23 -13.27
N ASN A 70 -10.37 8.12 -12.78
CA ASN A 70 -10.79 7.07 -11.87
C ASN A 70 -10.79 5.70 -12.55
N THR A 71 -11.41 5.60 -13.74
CA THR A 71 -11.43 4.37 -14.55
C THR A 71 -10.03 3.97 -15.01
N ALA A 72 -9.19 4.94 -15.41
CA ALA A 72 -7.80 4.69 -15.75
C ALA A 72 -7.00 4.15 -14.55
N SER A 73 -7.25 4.67 -13.34
CA SER A 73 -6.61 4.15 -12.14
C SER A 73 -7.08 2.73 -11.82
N LEU A 74 -8.36 2.45 -12.00
CA LEU A 74 -8.90 1.10 -11.80
C LEU A 74 -8.26 0.13 -12.79
N SER A 75 -8.33 0.41 -14.09
CA SER A 75 -7.76 -0.48 -15.12
C SER A 75 -6.26 -0.71 -14.91
N THR A 76 -5.50 0.36 -14.64
CA THR A 76 -4.06 0.27 -14.36
C THR A 76 -3.78 -0.60 -13.13
N GLY A 77 -4.60 -0.52 -12.09
CA GLY A 77 -4.45 -1.35 -10.88
C GLY A 77 -4.68 -2.84 -11.12
N TRP A 78 -5.66 -3.20 -11.94
CA TRP A 78 -5.87 -4.60 -12.32
C TRP A 78 -4.74 -5.15 -13.18
N ILE A 79 -4.20 -4.34 -14.10
CA ILE A 79 -3.04 -4.72 -14.91
C ILE A 79 -1.79 -4.88 -14.02
N CYS A 80 -1.59 -3.96 -13.07
CA CYS A 80 -0.53 -4.04 -12.07
C CYS A 80 -0.64 -5.32 -11.23
N ALA A 81 -1.84 -5.65 -10.77
CA ALA A 81 -2.12 -6.86 -10.01
C ALA A 81 -1.78 -8.14 -10.79
N ALA A 82 -2.14 -8.18 -12.09
CA ALA A 82 -1.77 -9.28 -12.98
C ALA A 82 -0.25 -9.40 -13.16
N GLY A 83 0.45 -8.27 -13.37
CA GLY A 83 1.91 -8.24 -13.44
C GLY A 83 2.59 -8.75 -12.16
N LEU A 84 2.11 -8.36 -10.99
CA LEU A 84 2.62 -8.80 -9.69
C LEU A 84 2.41 -10.31 -9.47
N ILE A 85 1.24 -10.86 -9.84
CA ILE A 85 1.01 -12.31 -9.77
C ILE A 85 2.00 -13.03 -10.67
N MET A 86 2.22 -12.52 -11.88
CA MET A 86 3.13 -13.14 -12.83
C MET A 86 4.59 -13.10 -12.33
N VAL A 87 5.07 -11.93 -11.87
CA VAL A 87 6.46 -11.79 -11.38
C VAL A 87 6.70 -12.67 -10.15
N GLY A 88 5.72 -12.75 -9.24
CA GLY A 88 5.82 -13.51 -7.99
C GLY A 88 5.78 -15.03 -8.16
N ASN A 89 4.94 -15.52 -9.08
CA ASN A 89 4.72 -16.96 -9.25
C ASN A 89 5.62 -17.60 -10.30
N PHE A 90 6.13 -16.82 -11.26
CA PHE A 90 7.07 -17.29 -12.26
C PHE A 90 8.46 -16.78 -11.93
N GLN A 91 9.25 -17.62 -11.28
CA GLN A 91 10.62 -17.30 -10.88
C GLN A 91 11.52 -17.13 -12.11
N VAL A 92 12.48 -16.22 -12.02
CA VAL A 92 13.43 -15.96 -13.10
C VAL A 92 14.18 -17.24 -13.50
N ASP A 93 14.56 -18.13 -12.58
CA ASP A 93 15.33 -19.32 -12.96
C ASP A 93 14.51 -20.39 -13.70
N ASN A 94 13.21 -20.48 -13.43
CA ASN A 94 12.32 -21.51 -13.99
C ASN A 94 11.54 -21.01 -15.22
N ALA A 95 11.18 -19.73 -15.25
CA ALA A 95 10.31 -19.15 -16.28
C ALA A 95 10.70 -17.70 -16.60
N LYS A 96 11.96 -17.48 -17.02
CA LYS A 96 12.56 -16.17 -17.36
C LYS A 96 11.65 -15.25 -18.15
N VAL A 97 11.13 -15.74 -19.28
CA VAL A 97 10.30 -14.93 -20.18
C VAL A 97 9.09 -14.38 -19.43
N LEU A 98 8.39 -15.25 -18.71
CA LEU A 98 7.16 -14.87 -18.03
C LEU A 98 7.44 -13.95 -16.83
N HIS A 99 8.54 -14.19 -16.10
CA HIS A 99 9.03 -13.30 -15.05
C HIS A 99 9.28 -11.88 -15.58
N TYR A 100 10.06 -11.74 -16.64
CA TYR A 100 10.40 -10.43 -17.21
C TYR A 100 9.22 -9.72 -17.86
N VAL A 101 8.29 -10.47 -18.49
CA VAL A 101 7.01 -9.89 -18.94
C VAL A 101 6.24 -9.38 -17.71
N GLY A 102 6.26 -10.13 -16.60
CA GLY A 102 5.60 -9.76 -15.35
C GLY A 102 6.15 -8.47 -14.78
N ALA A 103 7.48 -8.37 -14.65
CA ALA A 103 8.17 -7.17 -14.22
C ALA A 103 7.92 -5.98 -15.17
N GLY A 104 8.00 -6.21 -16.48
CA GLY A 104 7.74 -5.21 -17.52
C GLY A 104 6.30 -4.69 -17.54
N VAL A 105 5.33 -5.46 -17.03
CA VAL A 105 3.96 -4.99 -16.80
C VAL A 105 3.85 -4.33 -15.43
N ALA A 106 4.33 -4.98 -14.37
CA ALA A 106 4.13 -4.56 -12.98
C ALA A 106 4.78 -3.20 -12.67
N PHE A 107 6.03 -2.96 -13.07
CA PHE A 107 6.74 -1.73 -12.68
C PHE A 107 6.18 -0.48 -13.37
N PRO A 108 5.99 -0.45 -14.71
CA PRO A 108 5.43 0.73 -15.36
C PRO A 108 3.98 1.00 -14.95
N THR A 109 3.17 -0.05 -14.77
CA THR A 109 1.78 0.14 -14.32
C THR A 109 1.69 0.54 -12.86
N SER A 110 2.58 0.05 -11.98
CA SER A 110 2.71 0.57 -10.61
C SER A 110 3.06 2.05 -10.62
N MET A 111 4.01 2.47 -11.47
CA MET A 111 4.40 3.89 -11.62
C MET A 111 3.22 4.75 -12.06
N LEU A 112 2.52 4.32 -13.11
CA LEU A 112 1.35 5.01 -13.62
C LEU A 112 0.25 5.10 -12.55
N LEU A 113 0.03 4.00 -11.81
CA LEU A 113 -0.97 3.95 -10.75
C LEU A 113 -0.67 4.93 -9.62
N VAL A 114 0.57 5.00 -9.11
CA VAL A 114 0.91 5.96 -8.04
C VAL A 114 0.85 7.41 -8.50
N CYS A 115 1.16 7.69 -9.76
CA CYS A 115 0.95 9.00 -10.38
C CYS A 115 -0.55 9.38 -10.41
N LEU A 116 -1.40 8.48 -10.91
CA LEU A 116 -2.85 8.68 -10.95
C LEU A 116 -3.43 8.86 -9.56
N GLN A 117 -3.00 8.05 -8.60
CA GLN A 117 -3.46 8.10 -7.21
C GLN A 117 -3.01 9.38 -6.49
N SER A 118 -1.80 9.86 -6.74
CA SER A 118 -1.34 11.16 -6.23
C SER A 118 -2.16 12.31 -6.81
N ALA A 119 -2.40 12.30 -8.13
CA ALA A 119 -3.24 13.30 -8.80
C ALA A 119 -4.69 13.30 -8.28
N LEU A 120 -5.29 12.12 -8.11
CA LEU A 120 -6.61 11.97 -7.51
C LEU A 120 -6.63 12.47 -6.07
N THR A 121 -5.60 12.18 -5.27
CA THR A 121 -5.51 12.65 -3.88
C THR A 121 -5.57 14.18 -3.80
N TYR A 122 -4.81 14.90 -4.63
CA TYR A 122 -4.91 16.37 -4.66
C TYR A 122 -6.27 16.87 -5.16
N ARG A 123 -6.85 16.22 -6.18
CA ARG A 123 -8.18 16.61 -6.68
C ARG A 123 -9.28 16.43 -5.64
N LEU A 124 -9.14 15.45 -4.75
CA LEU A 124 -10.11 15.15 -3.70
C LEU A 124 -9.87 15.92 -2.40
N ALA A 125 -8.67 16.50 -2.22
CA ALA A 125 -8.27 17.21 -1.00
C ALA A 125 -9.07 18.51 -0.83
N LYS A 126 -9.70 18.66 0.34
CA LYS A 126 -10.43 19.87 0.75
C LYS A 126 -9.85 20.48 2.03
N THR A 127 -9.12 19.69 2.81
CA THR A 127 -8.51 20.10 4.08
C THR A 127 -6.99 20.14 3.98
N GLN A 128 -6.34 20.95 4.82
CA GLN A 128 -4.87 21.01 4.88
C GLN A 128 -4.23 19.66 5.21
N GLY A 129 -4.90 18.83 6.02
CA GLY A 129 -4.46 17.46 6.30
C GLY A 129 -4.43 16.57 5.05
N GLU A 130 -5.48 16.63 4.22
CA GLU A 130 -5.52 15.89 2.96
C GLU A 130 -4.48 16.39 1.95
N TYR A 131 -4.19 17.70 1.93
CA TYR A 131 -3.09 18.26 1.13
C TYR A 131 -1.71 17.76 1.60
N ASN A 132 -1.47 17.66 2.91
CA ASN A 132 -0.24 17.09 3.45
C ASN A 132 -0.06 15.62 3.00
N VAL A 133 -1.13 14.82 3.01
CA VAL A 133 -1.11 13.45 2.46
C VAL A 133 -0.83 13.47 0.95
N GLY A 134 -1.40 14.42 0.21
CA GLY A 134 -1.08 14.63 -1.20
C GLY A 134 0.41 14.93 -1.44
N HIS A 135 1.02 15.79 -0.63
CA HIS A 135 2.45 16.10 -0.69
C HIS A 135 3.32 14.88 -0.39
N LEU A 136 2.97 14.12 0.65
CA LEU A 136 3.65 12.87 0.98
C LEU A 136 3.59 11.87 -0.18
N ARG A 137 2.39 11.64 -0.74
CA ARG A 137 2.18 10.72 -1.88
C ARG A 137 2.95 11.17 -3.13
N LEU A 138 2.98 12.47 -3.41
CA LEU A 138 3.75 13.01 -4.51
C LEU A 138 5.26 12.82 -4.29
N PHE A 139 5.77 13.09 -3.10
CA PHE A 139 7.18 12.88 -2.76
C PHE A 139 7.59 11.42 -2.95
N MET A 140 6.78 10.49 -2.44
CA MET A 140 7.01 9.04 -2.63
C MET A 140 6.95 8.65 -4.12
N THR A 141 6.01 9.21 -4.88
CA THR A 141 5.89 8.98 -6.34
C THR A 141 7.14 9.45 -7.08
N LEU A 142 7.66 10.64 -6.74
CA LEU A 142 8.89 11.17 -7.33
C LEU A 142 10.10 10.30 -6.98
N LEU A 143 10.21 9.85 -5.72
CA LEU A 143 11.28 8.96 -5.29
C LEU A 143 11.21 7.60 -6.00
N ALA A 144 10.00 7.05 -6.15
CA ALA A 144 9.76 5.83 -6.92
C ALA A 144 10.15 6.00 -8.39
N PHE A 145 9.82 7.14 -9.00
CA PHE A 145 10.19 7.43 -10.39
C PHE A 145 11.69 7.46 -10.57
N VAL A 146 12.42 8.16 -9.69
CA VAL A 146 13.89 8.20 -9.71
C VAL A 146 14.47 6.79 -9.53
N ALA A 147 13.97 6.01 -8.56
CA ALA A 147 14.43 4.64 -8.32
C ALA A 147 14.21 3.75 -9.55
N LEU A 148 13.03 3.81 -10.18
CA LEU A 148 12.72 3.01 -11.37
C LEU A 148 13.63 3.39 -12.56
N VAL A 149 13.84 4.68 -12.79
CA VAL A 149 14.74 5.16 -13.87
C VAL A 149 16.18 4.70 -13.61
N LEU A 150 16.69 4.86 -12.39
CA LEU A 150 18.04 4.41 -12.04
C LEU A 150 18.18 2.89 -12.19
N SER A 151 17.17 2.12 -11.77
CA SER A 151 17.15 0.67 -11.98
C SER A 151 17.27 0.33 -13.47
N GLY A 152 16.43 0.93 -14.32
CA GLY A 152 16.45 0.68 -15.77
C GLY A 152 17.77 1.10 -16.44
N VAL A 153 18.32 2.26 -16.08
CA VAL A 153 19.59 2.77 -16.65
C VAL A 153 20.76 1.86 -16.27
N PHE A 154 20.81 1.38 -15.03
CA PHE A 154 21.88 0.49 -14.58
C PHE A 154 21.69 -0.95 -15.05
N PHE A 155 20.45 -1.39 -15.28
CA PHE A 155 20.15 -2.73 -15.78
C PHE A 155 20.73 -2.99 -17.18
N VAL A 156 20.74 -1.98 -18.05
CA VAL A 156 21.25 -2.08 -19.43
C VAL A 156 22.79 -2.17 -19.48
N GLN A 157 23.48 -1.90 -18.38
CA GLN A 157 24.94 -1.90 -18.34
C GLN A 157 25.49 -3.32 -18.17
N GLU A 158 26.64 -3.62 -18.80
CA GLU A 158 27.30 -4.93 -18.70
C GLU A 158 28.11 -5.10 -17.41
N SER A 159 28.34 -4.03 -16.65
CA SER A 159 29.09 -4.11 -15.40
C SER A 159 28.28 -4.80 -14.31
N PHE A 160 28.85 -5.85 -13.74
CA PHE A 160 28.28 -6.56 -12.59
C PHE A 160 27.91 -5.62 -11.42
N VAL A 161 28.76 -4.62 -11.14
CA VAL A 161 28.50 -3.64 -10.06
C VAL A 161 27.27 -2.79 -10.36
N LEU A 162 27.07 -2.39 -11.62
CA LEU A 162 25.91 -1.60 -12.03
C LEU A 162 24.63 -2.46 -12.02
N GLN A 163 24.71 -3.73 -12.41
CA GLN A 163 23.58 -4.66 -12.27
C GLN A 163 23.18 -4.89 -10.81
N HIS A 164 24.14 -4.96 -9.89
CA HIS A 164 23.86 -5.00 -8.45
C HIS A 164 23.18 -3.72 -7.97
N ALA A 165 23.66 -2.56 -8.43
CA ALA A 165 23.02 -1.28 -8.13
C ALA A 165 21.58 -1.23 -8.67
N SER A 166 21.33 -1.72 -9.89
CA SER A 166 19.99 -1.83 -10.48
C SER A 166 19.04 -2.63 -9.60
N ALA A 167 19.46 -3.82 -9.15
CA ALA A 167 18.66 -4.65 -8.25
C ALA A 167 18.32 -3.90 -6.95
N ILE A 168 19.28 -3.18 -6.36
CA ILE A 168 19.01 -2.36 -5.16
C ILE A 168 17.94 -1.30 -5.45
N PHE A 169 18.04 -0.58 -6.57
CA PHE A 169 17.05 0.43 -6.94
C PHE A 169 15.67 -0.17 -7.24
N GLU A 170 15.60 -1.38 -7.79
CA GLU A 170 14.35 -2.13 -7.96
C GLU A 170 13.69 -2.46 -6.61
N TRP A 171 14.45 -2.97 -5.64
CA TRP A 171 13.93 -3.23 -4.30
C TRP A 171 13.49 -1.95 -3.58
N VAL A 172 14.26 -0.86 -3.72
CA VAL A 172 13.88 0.46 -3.20
C VAL A 172 12.57 0.93 -3.83
N PHE A 173 12.42 0.80 -5.15
CA PHE A 173 11.17 1.08 -5.85
C PHE A 173 10.00 0.28 -5.26
N CYS A 174 10.15 -1.05 -5.13
CA CYS A 174 9.13 -1.93 -4.56
C CYS A 174 8.73 -1.53 -3.12
N LEU A 175 9.71 -1.20 -2.26
CA LEU A 175 9.45 -0.74 -0.88
C LEU A 175 8.66 0.57 -0.87
N ILE A 176 9.02 1.53 -1.73
CA ILE A 176 8.30 2.81 -1.82
C ILE A 176 6.86 2.59 -2.28
N ILE A 177 6.63 1.72 -3.25
CA ILE A 177 5.28 1.37 -3.73
C ILE A 177 4.46 0.71 -2.62
N MET A 178 5.04 -0.22 -1.86
CA MET A 178 4.34 -0.83 -0.72
C MET A 178 3.99 0.20 0.37
N LEU A 179 4.93 1.09 0.71
CA LEU A 179 4.67 2.17 1.66
C LEU A 179 3.59 3.13 1.15
N PHE A 180 3.60 3.45 -0.15
CA PHE A 180 2.60 4.29 -0.80
C PHE A 180 1.20 3.68 -0.64
N TYR A 181 1.02 2.38 -0.92
CA TYR A 181 -0.25 1.70 -0.70
C TYR A 181 -0.64 1.63 0.78
N GLY A 182 0.35 1.47 1.67
CA GLY A 182 0.15 1.55 3.12
C GLY A 182 -0.52 2.87 3.56
N THR A 183 -0.25 3.99 2.88
CA THR A 183 -0.94 5.26 3.18
C THR A 183 -2.45 5.20 3.04
N PHE A 184 -2.98 4.35 2.15
CA PHE A 184 -4.43 4.15 1.98
C PHE A 184 -5.01 3.25 3.07
N ALA A 185 -4.26 2.25 3.53
CA ALA A 185 -4.71 1.40 4.63
C ALA A 185 -4.98 2.24 5.90
N PHE A 186 -4.12 3.22 6.19
CA PHE A 186 -4.35 4.17 7.28
C PHE A 186 -5.54 5.11 7.03
N GLU A 187 -5.74 5.57 5.79
CA GLU A 187 -6.87 6.42 5.40
C GLU A 187 -8.22 5.69 5.59
N PHE A 188 -8.31 4.43 5.17
CA PHE A 188 -9.52 3.62 5.34
C PHE A 188 -9.74 3.15 6.79
N ALA A 189 -8.66 2.87 7.54
CA ALA A 189 -8.75 2.53 8.95
C ALA A 189 -9.27 3.72 9.80
N GLY A 190 -8.89 4.94 9.44
CA GLY A 190 -9.42 6.17 10.05
C GLY A 190 -10.94 6.27 9.88
N ILE A 191 -11.44 6.08 8.66
CA ILE A 191 -12.88 6.13 8.34
C ILE A 191 -13.67 5.09 9.14
N SER A 192 -13.14 3.87 9.28
CA SER A 192 -13.77 2.82 10.09
C SER A 192 -13.87 3.21 11.56
N SER A 193 -12.81 3.79 12.12
CA SER A 193 -12.77 4.21 13.53
C SER A 193 -13.77 5.34 13.84
N ASP A 194 -13.84 6.35 12.96
CA ASP A 194 -14.79 7.46 13.10
C ASP A 194 -16.23 6.98 12.99
N THR A 195 -16.51 6.07 12.04
CA THR A 195 -17.84 5.48 11.86
C THR A 195 -18.27 4.69 13.10
N MET A 196 -17.38 3.86 13.66
CA MET A 196 -17.66 3.15 14.90
C MET A 196 -17.90 4.10 16.08
N MET A 197 -17.16 5.19 16.18
CA MET A 197 -17.35 6.21 17.23
C MET A 197 -18.72 6.90 17.10
N VAL A 198 -19.13 7.26 15.88
CA VAL A 198 -20.44 7.86 15.62
C VAL A 198 -21.56 6.88 15.95
N LEU A 199 -21.44 5.61 15.56
CA LEU A 199 -22.41 4.56 15.90
C LEU A 199 -22.50 4.33 17.41
N ALA A 200 -21.37 4.29 18.12
CA ALA A 200 -21.33 4.15 19.57
C ALA A 200 -21.99 5.34 20.29
N ARG A 201 -21.73 6.58 19.83
CA ARG A 201 -22.42 7.78 20.34
C ARG A 201 -23.92 7.74 20.04
N GLY A 202 -24.30 7.36 18.82
CA GLY A 202 -25.71 7.20 18.42
C GLY A 202 -26.47 6.19 19.28
N GLN A 203 -25.83 5.07 19.63
CA GLN A 203 -26.38 4.08 20.55
C GLN A 203 -26.51 4.61 21.98
N SER A 204 -25.53 5.38 22.48
CA SER A 204 -25.62 5.99 23.82
C SER A 204 -26.73 7.05 23.92
N LEU A 205 -26.91 7.86 22.89
CA LEU A 205 -28.00 8.85 22.86
C LEU A 205 -29.37 8.17 22.73
N GLN A 206 -29.45 7.08 21.95
CA GLN A 206 -30.66 6.27 21.88
C GLN A 206 -30.96 5.56 23.21
N SER A 207 -29.96 5.06 23.94
CA SER A 207 -30.19 4.43 25.25
C SER A 207 -30.68 5.45 26.28
N VAL A 208 -30.02 6.62 26.38
CA VAL A 208 -30.43 7.71 27.28
C VAL A 208 -31.85 8.20 26.97
N SER A 209 -32.19 8.38 25.68
CA SER A 209 -33.55 8.76 25.29
C SER A 209 -34.58 7.68 25.60
N ARG A 210 -34.20 6.40 25.60
CA ARG A 210 -35.08 5.27 25.93
C ARG A 210 -35.32 5.18 27.43
N ASP A 211 -34.27 5.38 28.23
CA ASP A 211 -34.35 5.40 29.69
C ASP A 211 -35.22 6.57 30.18
N HIS A 212 -35.03 7.79 29.65
CA HIS A 212 -35.91 8.94 29.96
C HIS A 212 -37.37 8.69 29.58
N LYS A 213 -37.62 8.01 28.44
CA LYS A 213 -39.00 7.68 28.03
C LYS A 213 -39.62 6.66 28.98
N ILE A 214 -38.87 5.64 29.40
CA ILE A 214 -39.31 4.63 30.38
C ILE A 214 -39.55 5.28 31.75
N GLU A 215 -38.68 6.19 32.19
CA GLU A 215 -38.86 6.93 33.44
C GLU A 215 -40.10 7.84 33.41
N SER A 216 -40.36 8.51 32.27
CA SER A 216 -41.59 9.31 32.11
C SER A 216 -42.86 8.45 32.10
N LEU A 217 -42.79 7.26 31.51
CA LEU A 217 -43.91 6.30 31.47
C LEU A 217 -44.12 5.64 32.84
N ALA A 218 -43.06 5.39 33.60
CA ALA A 218 -43.12 4.87 34.96
C ALA A 218 -43.62 5.94 35.95
N GLY A 219 -43.21 7.19 35.81
CA GLY A 219 -43.67 8.32 36.62
C GLY A 219 -45.13 8.71 36.37
N ALA A 220 -45.62 8.54 35.14
CA ALA A 220 -47.04 8.76 34.81
C ALA A 220 -47.98 7.71 35.41
N SER A 221 -47.47 6.54 35.82
CA SER A 221 -48.27 5.45 36.39
C SER A 221 -48.44 5.53 37.92
N GLN A 222 -47.91 6.57 38.59
CA GLN A 222 -47.88 6.64 40.06
C GLN A 222 -48.78 7.71 40.72
N HIS A 223 -49.62 8.42 39.96
CA HIS A 223 -50.56 9.39 40.54
C HIS A 223 -52.02 9.05 40.24
N GLN A 224 -52.58 8.12 41.04
CA GLN A 224 -54.00 8.14 41.35
C GLN A 224 -54.26 7.55 42.74
N PRO A 225 -54.19 8.34 43.83
CA PRO A 225 -54.89 8.04 45.06
C PRO A 225 -56.22 8.82 45.10
N GLU A 226 -57.11 8.38 46.00
CA GLU A 226 -58.44 8.92 46.34
C GLU A 226 -59.61 8.30 45.55
N SER A 227 -60.73 7.91 46.17
CA SER A 227 -61.15 7.79 47.57
C SER A 227 -62.48 7.04 47.48
N LEU A 228 -62.56 5.83 48.04
CA LEU A 228 -63.83 5.09 48.10
C LEU A 228 -64.54 5.45 49.41
N SER A 229 -65.38 6.49 49.35
CA SER A 229 -66.22 6.93 50.47
C SER A 229 -67.71 6.87 50.09
N ILE A 230 -68.35 5.80 50.57
CA ILE A 230 -69.73 5.66 51.08
C ILE A 230 -70.76 6.70 50.60
N LEU A 231 -71.73 6.24 49.79
CA LEU A 231 -73.18 6.44 49.98
C LEU A 231 -73.98 5.52 49.04
#